data_AF-A0A7W0Z3M3-F1
#
_entry.id   AF-A0A7W0Z3M3-F1
#
_cell.length_a   1.000
_cell.length_b   1.000
_cell.length_c   1.000
_cell.angle_alpha   90.00
_cell.angle_beta   90.00
_cell.angle_gamma   90.00
#
_symmetry.space_group_name_H-M   'P 1'
#
loop_
_entity.id
_entity.type
_entity.pdbx_description
1 polymer ?
#
loop_
_entity_poly.entity_id
_entity_poly.type
_entity_poly.pdbx_seq_one_letter_code
_entity_poly.pdbx_strand_id
1 'polypeptide(L)' 'EGPARLVAAAPVGAAVVRDALATVADEVIVAATPSPFGAVGLWYTAFPPTSDDEVRALLAAAAPTNPASEPDNPR' A
#
# COMPACT_ATOMS: atom_id res chain seq x y z
N GLU A 1 -11.48 17.54 5.63
CA GLU A 1 -10.16 17.37 6.27
C GLU A 1 -9.34 16.42 5.42
N GLY A 2 -8.06 16.72 5.17
CA GLY A 2 -7.13 15.88 4.40
C GLY A 2 -6.01 15.32 5.28
N PRO A 3 -5.18 14.39 4.78
CA PRO A 3 -4.03 13.92 5.55
C PRO A 3 -3.05 15.07 5.81
N ALA A 4 -2.37 15.05 6.96
CA ALA A 4 -1.31 16.01 7.26
C ALA A 4 -0.11 15.90 6.29
N ARG A 5 0.06 14.72 5.69
CA ARG A 5 1.09 14.44 4.68
C ARG A 5 0.68 13.22 3.84
N LEU A 6 0.88 13.27 2.52
CA LEU A 6 0.61 12.21 1.57
C LEU A 6 1.92 11.68 0.97
N VAL A 7 2.25 10.42 1.26
CA VAL A 7 3.45 9.75 0.77
C VAL A 7 3.07 8.55 -0.10
N ALA A 8 3.59 8.50 -1.33
CA ALA A 8 3.48 7.33 -2.19
C ALA A 8 4.78 6.52 -2.11
N ALA A 9 4.70 5.24 -1.73
CA ALA A 9 5.86 4.36 -1.62
C ALA A 9 5.65 3.05 -2.38
N ALA A 10 6.63 2.66 -3.18
CA ALA A 10 6.61 1.39 -3.92
C ALA A 10 8.01 0.76 -4.02
N PRO A 11 8.13 -0.58 -4.06
CA PRO A 11 9.41 -1.25 -4.24
C PRO A 11 10.04 -0.99 -5.62
N VAL A 12 9.22 -0.99 -6.67
CA VAL A 12 9.67 -0.84 -8.06
C VAL A 12 8.64 -0.07 -8.87
N GLY A 13 9.09 0.79 -9.78
CA GLY A 13 8.19 1.59 -10.61
C GLY A 13 8.91 2.21 -11.81
N ALA A 14 8.15 2.57 -12.85
CA ALA A 14 8.71 3.32 -13.97
C ALA A 14 9.01 4.77 -13.54
N ALA A 15 10.11 5.34 -14.04
CA ALA A 15 10.49 6.72 -13.73
C ALA A 15 9.37 7.73 -14.08
N VAL A 16 8.71 7.55 -15.22
CA VAL A 16 7.57 8.39 -15.65
C VAL A 16 6.39 8.35 -14.67
N VAL A 17 6.13 7.20 -14.02
CA VAL A 17 5.06 7.07 -13.03
C VAL A 17 5.43 7.74 -11.72
N ARG A 18 6.69 7.58 -11.27
CA ARG A 18 7.23 8.30 -10.11
C ARG A 18 7.08 9.82 -10.29
N ASP A 19 7.48 10.32 -11.45
CA ASP A 19 7.46 11.75 -11.76
C ASP A 19 6.01 12.28 -11.86
N ALA A 20 5.09 11.48 -12.41
CA ALA A 20 3.66 11.81 -12.41
C ALA A 20 3.08 11.86 -10.98
N LEU A 21 3.41 10.89 -10.13
CA LEU A 21 2.95 10.87 -8.73
C LEU A 21 3.50 12.03 -7.90
N ALA A 22 4.70 12.51 -8.23
CA ALA A 22 5.29 13.67 -7.56
C ALA A 22 4.51 14.97 -7.81
N THR A 23 3.56 14.97 -8.75
CA THR A 23 2.65 16.11 -8.98
C THR A 23 1.44 16.14 -8.04
N VAL A 24 1.15 15.04 -7.35
CA VAL A 24 -0.06 14.86 -6.52
C VAL A 24 0.22 14.39 -5.08
N ALA A 25 1.46 14.02 -4.75
CA ALA A 25 1.87 13.61 -3.41
C ALA A 25 3.00 14.51 -2.88
N ASP A 26 3.08 14.66 -1.57
CA ASP A 26 4.15 15.45 -0.92
C ASP A 26 5.52 14.77 -1.04
N GLU A 27 5.53 13.43 -1.09
CA GLU A 27 6.73 12.63 -1.25
C GLU A 27 6.45 11.35 -2.05
N VAL A 28 7.39 10.98 -2.91
CA VAL A 28 7.34 9.72 -3.67
C VAL A 28 8.64 8.96 -3.48
N ILE A 29 8.53 7.73 -2.98
CA ILE A 29 9.66 6.82 -2.70
C ILE A 29 9.52 5.60 -3.61
N VAL A 30 10.46 5.42 -4.52
CA VAL A 30 10.56 4.20 -5.34
C VAL A 30 11.95 3.61 -5.20
N ALA A 31 12.05 2.40 -4.64
CA ALA A 31 13.36 1.82 -4.33
C ALA A 31 14.16 1.45 -5.60
N ALA A 32 13.49 0.99 -6.66
CA ALA A 32 14.10 0.72 -7.95
C ALA A 32 13.30 1.28 -9.13
N THR A 33 13.98 1.96 -10.06
CA THR A 33 13.39 2.46 -11.32
C THR A 33 14.10 1.90 -12.55
N PRO A 34 13.91 0.61 -12.87
CA PRO A 34 14.63 -0.05 -13.93
C PRO A 34 14.21 0.40 -15.33
N SER A 35 15.14 0.26 -16.29
CA SER A 35 14.93 0.61 -17.70
C SER A 35 15.48 -0.50 -18.62
N PRO A 36 14.66 -1.15 -19.44
CA PRO A 36 13.20 -0.97 -19.56
C PRO A 36 12.44 -1.53 -18.34
N PHE A 37 11.36 -0.87 -17.92
CA PHE A 37 10.58 -1.28 -16.75
C PHE A 37 9.77 -2.57 -16.99
N GLY A 38 9.15 -2.69 -18.18
CA GLY A 38 8.30 -3.84 -18.51
C GLY A 38 7.08 -3.96 -17.59
N ALA A 39 6.98 -5.07 -16.86
CA ALA A 39 5.88 -5.37 -15.93
C ALA A 39 6.40 -5.52 -14.50
N VAL A 40 5.54 -5.25 -13.51
CA VAL A 40 5.89 -5.32 -12.07
C VAL A 40 6.45 -6.69 -11.68
N GLY A 41 5.82 -7.78 -12.16
CA GLY A 41 6.21 -9.14 -11.80
C GLY A 41 7.61 -9.56 -12.26
N LEU A 42 8.23 -8.89 -13.24
CA LEU A 42 9.60 -9.18 -13.68
C LEU A 42 10.65 -8.90 -12.59
N TRP A 43 10.29 -8.09 -11.60
CA TRP A 43 11.17 -7.63 -10.52
C TRP A 43 11.02 -8.46 -9.23
N TYR A 44 10.23 -9.53 -9.26
CA TYR A 44 10.02 -10.45 -8.14
C TYR A 44 10.37 -11.87 -8.56
N THR A 45 11.13 -12.58 -7.71
CA THR A 45 11.40 -14.01 -7.93
C THR A 45 10.13 -14.86 -7.89
N ALA A 46 9.15 -14.46 -7.08
CA ALA A 46 7.83 -15.06 -7.00
C ALA A 46 6.76 -13.97 -6.97
N PHE A 47 5.80 -14.05 -7.90
CA PHE A 47 4.71 -13.07 -8.03
C PHE A 47 3.35 -13.77 -8.19
N PRO A 48 2.95 -14.63 -7.23
CA PRO A 48 1.64 -15.27 -7.27
C PRO A 48 0.52 -14.24 -7.07
N PRO A 49 -0.69 -14.47 -7.61
CA PRO A 49 -1.85 -13.65 -7.29
C PRO A 49 -2.20 -13.81 -5.81
N THR A 50 -2.45 -12.69 -5.13
CA THR A 50 -2.98 -12.69 -3.76
C THR A 50 -4.48 -13.00 -3.79
N SER A 51 -4.92 -13.98 -2.99
CA SER A 51 -6.34 -14.38 -2.96
C SER A 51 -7.18 -13.45 -2.09
N ASP A 52 -8.48 -13.37 -2.39
CA ASP A 52 -9.43 -12.60 -1.56
C ASP A 52 -9.47 -13.07 -0.10
N ASP A 53 -9.31 -14.38 0.15
CA ASP A 53 -9.28 -14.94 1.50
C ASP A 53 -8.05 -14.49 2.28
N GLU A 54 -6.89 -14.47 1.61
CA GLU A 54 -5.64 -13.96 2.18
C GLU A 54 -5.76 -12.47 2.51
N VAL A 55 -6.32 -11.67 1.60
CA VAL A 55 -6.57 -10.24 1.85
C VAL A 55 -7.48 -10.05 3.06
N ARG A 56 -8.61 -10.78 3.14
CA ARG A 56 -9.54 -10.71 4.28
C ARG A 56 -8.85 -11.06 5.61
N ALA A 57 -8.04 -12.12 5.62
CA ALA A 57 -7.32 -12.56 6.81
C ALA A 57 -6.30 -11.51 7.28
N LEU A 58 -5.52 -10.93 6.36
CA LEU A 58 -4.55 -9.87 6.68
C LEU A 58 -5.22 -8.62 7.23
N LEU A 59 -6.34 -8.20 6.64
CA LEU A 59 -7.11 -7.04 7.14
C LEU A 59 -7.68 -7.29 8.54
N ALA A 60 -8.22 -8.49 8.80
CA ALA A 60 -8.71 -8.85 10.13
C ALA A 60 -7.59 -8.89 11.18
N ALA A 61 -6.40 -9.38 10.81
CA ALA A 61 -5.24 -9.43 11.69
C ALA A 61 -4.64 -8.04 11.97
N ALA A 62 -4.70 -7.12 11.00
CA ALA A 62 -4.22 -5.74 11.13
C ALA A 62 -5.24 -4.81 11.79
N ALA A 63 -6.47 -5.29 12.06
CA ALA A 63 -7.50 -4.48 12.70
C ALA A 63 -6.96 -3.98 14.06
N PRO A 64 -7.03 -2.67 14.33
CA PRO A 64 -6.62 -2.16 15.62
C PRO A 64 -7.48 -2.83 16.69
N THR A 65 -6.84 -3.44 17.70
CA THR A 65 -7.55 -3.83 18.92
C THR A 65 -8.08 -2.53 19.52
N ASN A 66 -9.33 -2.20 19.28
CA ASN A 66 -9.97 -1.05 19.88
C ASN A 66 -10.23 -1.38 21.36
N PRO A 67 -9.52 -0.78 22.34
CA PRO A 67 -9.83 -1.00 23.75
C PRO A 67 -11.16 -0.33 24.18
N ALA A 68 -11.85 0.38 23.27
CA ALA A 68 -13.07 1.13 23.55
C ALA A 68 -14.35 0.51 22.96
N SER A 69 -14.40 -0.80 22.78
CA SER A 69 -15.67 -1.52 22.62
C SER A 69 -16.09 -2.07 24.00
N GLU A 70 -16.36 -1.17 24.94
CA GLU A 70 -17.03 -1.53 26.19
C GLU A 70 -18.47 -1.97 25.84
N PRO A 71 -18.95 -3.12 26.35
CA PRO A 71 -20.24 -3.66 25.94
C PRO A 71 -21.36 -2.70 26.31
N ASP A 72 -22.20 -2.39 25.32
CA ASP A 72 -23.50 -1.75 25.49
C ASP A 72 -24.27 -2.51 26.59
N ASN A 73 -24.39 -1.89 27.76
CA ASN A 73 -25.09 -2.40 28.93
C ASN A 73 -26.46 -1.72 28.99
N PRO A 74 -27.51 -2.30 28.39
CA PRO A 74 -28.86 -1.84 28.65
C PRO A 74 -29.31 -2.38 30.01
N ARG A 75 -29.70 -1.44 30.89
CA ARG A 75 -30.21 -1.65 32.24
C ARG A 75 -31.33 -2.68 32.35
#